data_AF-R0GRX2-F1
#
_entry.id   AF-R0GRX2-F1
#
_cell.length_a   1.000
_cell.length_b   1.000
_cell.length_c   1.000
_cell.angle_alpha   90.00
_cell.angle_beta   90.00
_cell.angle_gamma   90.00
#
_symmetry.space_group_name_H-M   'P 1'
#
loop_
_entity.id
_entity.type
_entity.pdbx_description
1 polymer ?
#
loop_
_entity_poly.entity_id
_entity_poly.type
_entity_poly.pdbx_seq_one_letter_code
_entity_poly.pdbx_strand_id
1 'polypeptide(L)'
;MSSIPEDLLAIILSKLSIKIFTTFKLVCKQWESILESPYFRDVFRSTHQNSHTPPSWSLMSWDYGKELVAYNGLNTWGLERSLGSYISSFLTKKFGSKRNDYRVWSYAEVGLILTSGVLNQTFKYFSWPMGIATRIDDKGVFLDYKVVLYYNKDNLLIYSSQTGLWSYYNIVYSYISSLFVKLTFVLHESLHLVARDSEGKGVIVSFNLYATSTDTIQGRTTRFPDSGKNTRFDRSCSTCQGSLVYMNVVPVTKVDGTLEDKLCVWRLKSWEWQLVSEIAWDFIDTYRSHYFYLGINPFDANIVYFESNMQQSLLSVNLHKGEFVLQSKLEHSDQPTQFENLLRSVVFPQWLHRIPNT
;
A
#
# COMPACT_ATOMS: atom_id res chain seq x y z
N MET A 1 -14.48 -17.30 -39.73
CA MET A 1 -13.20 -17.89 -39.27
C MET A 1 -13.54 -19.21 -38.63
N SER A 2 -13.05 -20.32 -39.20
CA SER A 2 -13.11 -21.66 -38.60
C SER A 2 -12.65 -21.57 -37.14
N SER A 3 -13.54 -21.97 -36.23
CA SER A 3 -13.47 -21.62 -34.80
C SER A 3 -12.23 -22.22 -34.15
N ILE A 4 -11.21 -21.41 -33.93
CA ILE A 4 -10.13 -21.76 -32.99
C ILE A 4 -10.82 -22.03 -31.65
N PRO A 5 -10.59 -23.18 -31.00
CA PRO A 5 -11.16 -23.47 -29.69
C PRO A 5 -10.83 -22.37 -28.69
N GLU A 6 -11.79 -22.03 -27.81
CA GLU A 6 -11.63 -20.92 -26.87
C GLU A 6 -10.43 -21.11 -25.94
N ASP A 7 -10.12 -22.36 -25.57
CA ASP A 7 -8.95 -22.71 -24.77
C ASP A 7 -7.63 -22.38 -25.49
N LEU A 8 -7.57 -22.67 -26.80
CA LEU A 8 -6.42 -22.34 -27.63
C LEU A 8 -6.27 -20.82 -27.82
N LEU A 9 -7.39 -20.10 -28.00
CA LEU A 9 -7.38 -18.65 -28.03
C LEU A 9 -6.88 -18.07 -26.71
N ALA A 10 -7.36 -18.57 -25.57
CA ALA A 10 -6.91 -18.15 -24.26
C ALA A 10 -5.39 -18.35 -24.09
N ILE A 11 -4.84 -19.50 -24.51
CA ILE A 11 -3.38 -19.76 -24.47
C ILE A 11 -2.58 -18.85 -25.40
N ILE A 12 -3.12 -18.49 -26.57
CA ILE A 12 -2.45 -17.56 -27.49
C ILE A 12 -2.46 -16.15 -26.89
N LEU A 13 -3.62 -15.70 -26.44
CA LEU A 13 -3.81 -14.38 -25.84
C LEU A 13 -3.01 -14.23 -24.55
N SER A 14 -2.80 -15.33 -23.82
CA SER A 14 -2.12 -15.31 -22.53
C SER A 14 -0.63 -15.08 -22.65
N LYS A 15 -0.07 -15.10 -23.87
CA LYS A 15 1.33 -14.81 -24.16
C LYS A 15 1.56 -13.36 -24.61
N LEU A 16 0.48 -12.59 -24.77
CA LEU A 16 0.53 -11.20 -25.19
C LEU A 16 0.59 -10.27 -23.98
N SER A 17 1.15 -9.09 -24.15
CA SER A 17 1.16 -8.06 -23.10
C SER A 17 -0.27 -7.59 -22.78
N ILE A 18 -0.48 -7.10 -21.55
CA ILE A 18 -1.79 -6.62 -21.11
C ILE A 18 -2.34 -5.51 -22.01
N LYS A 19 -1.46 -4.65 -22.51
CA LYS A 19 -1.81 -3.57 -23.44
C LYS A 19 -2.43 -4.13 -24.74
N ILE A 20 -1.96 -5.28 -25.21
CA ILE A 20 -2.45 -5.88 -26.45
C ILE A 20 -3.78 -6.59 -26.19
N PHE A 21 -3.88 -7.46 -25.19
CA PHE A 21 -5.15 -8.18 -25.02
C PHE A 21 -6.29 -7.31 -24.48
N THR A 22 -6.00 -6.21 -23.76
CA THR A 22 -7.04 -5.27 -23.33
C THR A 22 -7.73 -4.57 -24.51
N THR A 23 -7.03 -4.31 -25.62
CA THR A 23 -7.67 -3.78 -26.83
C THR A 23 -8.55 -4.84 -27.51
N PHE A 24 -8.22 -6.13 -27.35
CA PHE A 24 -9.07 -7.20 -27.86
C PHE A 24 -10.41 -7.35 -27.15
N LYS A 25 -10.54 -6.87 -25.90
CA LYS A 25 -11.86 -6.74 -25.26
C LYS A 25 -12.81 -5.87 -26.07
N LEU A 26 -12.28 -4.93 -26.85
CA LEU A 26 -13.06 -4.02 -27.69
C LEU A 26 -13.39 -4.59 -29.08
N VAL A 27 -12.84 -5.76 -29.45
CA VAL A 27 -13.02 -6.35 -30.79
C VAL A 27 -14.38 -7.01 -30.94
N CYS A 28 -14.73 -7.93 -30.03
CA CYS A 28 -16.07 -8.53 -30.00
C CYS A 28 -16.38 -9.18 -28.64
N LYS A 29 -17.67 -9.45 -28.40
CA LYS A 29 -18.18 -10.05 -27.15
C LYS A 29 -17.56 -11.41 -26.82
N GLN A 30 -17.22 -12.20 -27.84
CA GLN A 30 -16.60 -13.51 -27.60
C GLN A 30 -15.20 -13.36 -27.01
N TRP A 31 -14.38 -12.46 -27.57
CA TRP A 31 -13.04 -12.19 -27.05
C TRP A 31 -13.09 -11.55 -25.67
N GLU A 32 -14.03 -10.63 -25.46
CA GLU A 32 -14.32 -10.09 -24.12
C GLU A 32 -14.63 -11.22 -23.13
N SER A 33 -15.53 -12.15 -23.47
CA SER A 33 -15.89 -13.30 -22.61
C SER A 33 -14.70 -14.21 -22.32
N ILE A 34 -13.86 -14.50 -23.30
CA ILE A 34 -12.64 -15.32 -23.11
C ILE A 34 -11.67 -14.61 -22.17
N LEU A 35 -11.43 -13.32 -22.39
CA LEU A 35 -10.49 -12.50 -21.61
C LEU A 35 -10.99 -12.24 -20.18
N GLU A 36 -12.28 -12.36 -19.93
CA GLU A 36 -12.89 -12.28 -18.60
C GLU A 36 -13.06 -13.64 -17.92
N SER A 37 -12.78 -14.74 -18.62
CA SER A 37 -12.94 -16.08 -18.09
C SER A 37 -11.93 -16.41 -16.98
N PRO A 38 -12.32 -17.19 -15.96
CA PRO A 38 -11.39 -17.72 -14.95
C PRO A 38 -10.24 -18.51 -15.59
N TYR A 39 -10.54 -19.30 -16.62
CA TYR A 39 -9.54 -20.10 -17.35
C TYR A 39 -8.42 -19.23 -17.92
N PHE A 40 -8.77 -18.18 -18.67
CA PHE A 40 -7.77 -17.30 -19.27
C PHE A 40 -6.91 -16.62 -18.21
N ARG A 41 -7.49 -16.19 -17.08
CA ARG A 41 -6.72 -15.61 -15.98
C ARG A 41 -5.73 -16.60 -15.37
N ASP A 42 -6.14 -17.85 -15.17
CA ASP A 42 -5.27 -18.90 -14.62
C ASP A 42 -4.12 -19.22 -15.59
N VAL A 43 -4.41 -19.29 -16.89
CA VAL A 43 -3.40 -19.47 -17.95
C VAL A 43 -2.48 -18.27 -18.06
N PHE A 44 -2.99 -17.04 -18.04
CA PHE A 44 -2.18 -15.83 -18.07
C PHE A 44 -1.28 -15.73 -16.85
N ARG A 45 -1.83 -15.97 -15.66
CA ARG A 45 -1.08 -15.90 -14.42
C ARG A 45 0.03 -16.95 -14.39
N SER A 46 -0.25 -18.20 -14.75
CA SER A 46 0.78 -19.24 -14.81
C SER A 46 1.87 -18.94 -15.86
N THR A 47 1.48 -18.37 -17.01
CA THR A 47 2.42 -17.95 -18.05
C THR A 47 3.38 -16.85 -17.56
N HIS A 48 2.89 -15.93 -16.72
CA HIS A 48 3.64 -14.75 -16.28
C HIS A 48 4.17 -14.81 -14.85
N GLN A 49 3.74 -15.77 -14.02
CA GLN A 49 4.28 -16.01 -12.67
C GLN A 49 5.76 -16.40 -12.70
N ASN A 50 6.20 -17.06 -13.77
CA ASN A 50 7.60 -17.43 -13.97
C ASN A 50 8.44 -16.29 -14.57
N SER A 51 7.85 -15.15 -14.91
CA SER A 51 8.64 -13.97 -15.22
C SER A 51 9.19 -13.40 -13.92
N HIS A 52 10.51 -13.36 -13.77
CA HIS A 52 11.19 -12.77 -12.61
C HIS A 52 10.96 -11.25 -12.46
N THR A 53 10.03 -10.67 -13.24
CA THR A 53 9.77 -9.24 -13.31
C THR A 53 8.65 -8.89 -12.33
N PRO A 54 8.92 -8.08 -11.30
CA PRO A 54 7.87 -7.64 -10.38
C PRO A 54 6.84 -6.78 -11.11
N PRO A 55 5.57 -6.75 -10.64
CA PRO A 55 4.56 -5.82 -11.13
C PRO A 55 5.07 -4.37 -11.08
N SER A 56 4.56 -3.51 -11.95
CA SER A 56 4.84 -2.08 -11.84
C SER A 56 4.34 -1.55 -10.51
N TRP A 57 5.09 -0.66 -9.89
CA TRP A 57 4.72 -0.08 -8.61
C TRP A 57 5.32 1.30 -8.45
N SER A 58 4.74 2.09 -7.55
CA SER A 58 5.19 3.44 -7.24
C SER A 58 5.09 3.73 -5.75
N LEU A 59 6.01 4.55 -5.23
CA LEU A 59 5.94 5.09 -3.88
C LEU A 59 5.36 6.51 -3.95
N MET A 60 4.13 6.67 -3.47
CA MET A 60 3.34 7.90 -3.60
C MET A 60 3.22 8.62 -2.26
N SER A 61 3.44 9.93 -2.24
CA SER A 61 3.18 10.82 -1.09
C SER A 61 1.68 11.01 -0.90
N TRP A 62 1.25 10.87 0.35
CA TRP A 62 -0.12 11.05 0.79
C TRP A 62 -0.67 12.45 0.51
N ASP A 63 0.06 13.50 0.92
CA ASP A 63 -0.52 14.85 0.99
C ASP A 63 -0.48 15.60 -0.34
N TYR A 64 0.39 15.20 -1.27
CA TYR A 64 0.56 15.89 -2.56
C TYR A 64 0.25 15.03 -3.78
N GLY A 65 -0.01 13.72 -3.59
CA GLY A 65 -0.12 12.78 -4.71
C GLY A 65 1.15 12.73 -5.55
N LYS A 66 2.29 13.13 -4.97
CA LYS A 66 3.60 13.16 -5.62
C LYS A 66 4.19 11.76 -5.63
N GLU A 67 4.72 11.36 -6.77
CA GLU A 67 5.44 10.10 -6.90
C GLU A 67 6.93 10.31 -6.62
N LEU A 68 7.50 9.50 -5.73
CA LEU A 68 8.92 9.57 -5.36
C LEU A 68 9.76 8.47 -5.99
N VAL A 69 9.20 7.27 -6.09
CA VAL A 69 9.83 6.11 -6.72
C VAL A 69 8.83 5.51 -7.68
N ALA A 70 9.27 5.12 -8.86
CA ALA A 70 8.46 4.38 -9.81
C ALA A 70 9.29 3.26 -10.42
N TYR A 71 8.70 2.07 -10.47
CA TYR A 71 9.20 0.95 -11.22
C TYR A 71 8.18 0.59 -12.29
N ASN A 72 8.60 0.70 -13.55
CA ASN A 72 7.78 0.38 -14.70
C ASN A 72 8.21 -1.01 -15.17
N GLY A 73 7.49 -2.05 -14.75
CA GLY A 73 7.75 -3.44 -15.11
C GLY A 73 7.76 -3.61 -16.64
N LEU A 74 8.93 -3.89 -17.20
CA LEU A 74 9.14 -3.87 -18.65
C LEU A 74 8.38 -5.00 -19.39
N ASN A 75 7.94 -4.68 -20.61
CA ASN A 75 7.30 -5.49 -21.66
C ASN A 75 5.96 -6.19 -21.37
N THR A 76 5.77 -6.85 -20.23
CA THR A 76 4.53 -7.62 -19.97
C THR A 76 3.33 -6.70 -19.71
N TRP A 77 3.54 -5.64 -18.94
CA TRP A 77 2.48 -4.71 -18.54
C TRP A 77 2.34 -3.52 -19.50
N GLY A 78 3.32 -3.30 -20.39
CA GLY A 78 3.27 -2.27 -21.42
C GLY A 78 3.13 -0.84 -20.87
N LEU A 79 3.52 -0.61 -19.62
CA LEU A 79 3.44 0.69 -18.96
C LEU A 79 4.65 1.53 -19.39
N GLU A 80 4.39 2.54 -20.22
CA GLU A 80 5.40 3.47 -20.75
C GLU A 80 5.69 4.63 -19.79
N ARG A 81 4.86 4.78 -18.75
CA ARG A 81 4.90 5.84 -17.76
C ARG A 81 4.69 5.26 -16.37
N SER A 82 5.00 6.05 -15.37
CA SER A 82 4.80 5.69 -13.98
C SER A 82 3.32 5.59 -13.60
N LEU A 83 3.02 4.83 -12.54
CA LEU A 83 1.64 4.61 -12.11
C LEU A 83 0.98 5.91 -11.65
N GLY A 84 1.73 6.78 -10.95
CA GLY A 84 1.28 8.11 -10.56
C GLY A 84 0.87 8.96 -11.77
N SER A 85 1.61 8.88 -12.88
CA SER A 85 1.28 9.59 -14.13
C SER A 85 -0.04 9.11 -14.75
N TYR A 86 -0.27 7.79 -14.80
CA TYR A 86 -1.52 7.23 -15.29
C TYR A 86 -2.71 7.63 -14.42
N ILE A 87 -2.55 7.57 -13.09
CA ILE A 87 -3.59 8.00 -12.14
C ILE A 87 -3.91 9.48 -12.34
N SER A 88 -2.90 10.34 -12.38
CA SER A 88 -3.08 11.77 -12.60
C SER A 88 -3.80 12.05 -13.93
N SER A 89 -3.42 11.37 -15.01
CA SER A 89 -4.07 11.48 -16.32
C SER A 89 -5.54 11.03 -16.26
N PHE A 90 -5.83 9.93 -15.57
CA PHE A 90 -7.19 9.43 -15.37
C PHE A 90 -8.06 10.44 -14.61
N LEU A 91 -7.54 10.99 -13.50
CA LEU A 91 -8.25 11.98 -12.70
C LEU A 91 -8.50 13.27 -13.48
N THR A 92 -7.49 13.75 -14.22
CA THR A 92 -7.64 14.92 -15.10
C THR A 92 -8.66 14.67 -16.20
N LYS A 93 -8.67 13.48 -16.81
CA LYS A 93 -9.69 13.12 -17.82
C LYS A 93 -11.09 13.04 -17.22
N LYS A 94 -11.24 12.47 -16.02
CA LYS A 94 -12.53 12.26 -15.36
C LYS A 94 -13.13 13.54 -14.78
N PHE A 95 -12.30 14.39 -14.17
CA PHE A 95 -12.75 15.59 -13.44
C PHE A 95 -12.45 16.90 -14.15
N GLY A 96 -11.65 16.89 -15.23
CA GLY A 96 -11.34 18.06 -16.03
C GLY A 96 -10.73 19.19 -15.21
N SER A 97 -11.29 20.39 -15.36
CA SER A 97 -10.88 21.58 -14.61
C SER A 97 -11.05 21.45 -13.09
N LYS A 98 -11.91 20.54 -12.62
CA LYS A 98 -12.14 20.30 -11.18
C LYS A 98 -11.16 19.29 -10.57
N ARG A 99 -10.13 18.83 -11.28
CA ARG A 99 -9.17 17.83 -10.76
C ARG A 99 -8.60 18.20 -9.40
N ASN A 100 -8.29 19.48 -9.17
CA ASN A 100 -7.70 19.96 -7.91
C ASN A 100 -8.71 19.93 -6.75
N ASP A 101 -10.00 19.80 -7.05
CA ASP A 101 -11.07 19.61 -6.07
C ASP A 101 -11.20 18.15 -5.66
N TYR A 102 -10.33 17.24 -6.09
CA TYR A 102 -10.37 15.83 -5.71
C TYR A 102 -9.04 15.35 -5.12
N ARG A 103 -9.15 14.54 -4.07
CA ARG A 103 -8.02 13.89 -3.40
C ARG A 103 -8.11 12.37 -3.54
N VAL A 104 -6.97 11.73 -3.74
CA VAL A 104 -6.85 10.26 -3.65
C VAL A 104 -6.51 9.87 -2.22
N TRP A 105 -7.28 8.94 -1.66
CA TRP A 105 -7.15 8.50 -0.26
C TRP A 105 -6.59 7.09 -0.11
N SER A 106 -6.71 6.23 -1.12
CA SER A 106 -6.25 4.85 -1.00
C SER A 106 -6.19 4.17 -2.36
N TYR A 107 -5.32 3.17 -2.44
CA TYR A 107 -5.14 2.31 -3.57
C TYR A 107 -5.25 0.87 -3.09
N ALA A 108 -6.09 0.07 -3.74
CA ALA A 108 -6.15 -1.36 -3.51
C ALA A 108 -5.22 -2.09 -4.49
N GLU A 109 -4.73 -3.25 -4.06
CA GLU A 109 -3.87 -4.14 -4.87
C GLU A 109 -4.55 -4.64 -6.16
N VAL A 110 -5.88 -4.54 -6.23
CA VAL A 110 -6.71 -4.89 -7.40
C VAL A 110 -7.00 -3.72 -8.34
N GLY A 111 -6.32 -2.57 -8.16
CA GLY A 111 -6.43 -1.41 -9.04
C GLY A 111 -7.62 -0.48 -8.75
N LEU A 112 -8.28 -0.65 -7.59
CA LEU A 112 -9.29 0.30 -7.13
C LEU A 112 -8.62 1.53 -6.50
N ILE A 113 -9.19 2.70 -6.79
CA ILE A 113 -8.71 3.99 -6.28
C ILE A 113 -9.84 4.66 -5.53
N LEU A 114 -9.62 4.95 -4.25
CA LEU A 114 -10.57 5.72 -3.45
C LEU A 114 -10.29 7.21 -3.62
N THR A 115 -11.25 7.94 -4.16
CA THR A 115 -11.17 9.40 -4.35
C THR A 115 -12.35 10.10 -3.71
N SER A 116 -12.13 11.28 -3.14
CA SER A 116 -13.23 12.14 -2.68
C SER A 116 -13.04 13.56 -3.19
N GLY A 117 -14.16 14.29 -3.31
CA GLY A 117 -14.10 15.74 -3.46
C GLY A 117 -13.53 16.39 -2.19
N VAL A 118 -12.73 17.42 -2.36
CA VAL A 118 -12.28 18.37 -1.35
C VAL A 118 -13.34 19.47 -1.33
N LEU A 119 -14.42 19.28 -0.56
CA LEU A 119 -15.40 20.34 -0.39
C LEU A 119 -14.73 21.52 0.34
N ASN A 120 -14.99 22.75 -0.14
CA ASN A 120 -14.66 23.96 0.58
C ASN A 120 -15.14 23.83 2.03
N GLN A 121 -14.30 24.28 2.96
CA GLN A 121 -14.24 23.93 4.39
C GLN A 121 -15.49 24.25 5.24
N THR A 122 -16.66 24.49 4.64
CA THR A 122 -17.89 24.95 5.28
C THR A 122 -18.81 23.83 5.77
N PHE A 123 -18.60 22.55 5.43
CA PHE A 123 -19.37 21.44 6.01
C PHE A 123 -18.57 20.64 7.04
N LYS A 124 -18.98 20.83 8.30
CA LYS A 124 -18.35 20.42 9.55
C LYS A 124 -18.72 19.00 10.00
N TYR A 125 -18.82 18.02 9.09
CA TYR A 125 -19.21 16.64 9.42
C TYR A 125 -18.18 15.58 8.97
N PHE A 126 -17.10 15.52 9.76
CA PHE A 126 -16.32 14.40 10.33
C PHE A 126 -16.09 13.04 9.67
N SER A 127 -16.54 12.71 8.45
CA SER A 127 -16.19 11.40 7.87
C SER A 127 -14.88 11.44 7.07
N TRP A 128 -13.79 10.90 7.62
CA TRP A 128 -12.47 10.84 6.95
C TRP A 128 -12.29 9.48 6.25
N PRO A 129 -12.02 9.45 4.93
CA PRO A 129 -11.75 8.18 4.26
C PRO A 129 -10.49 7.51 4.81
N MET A 130 -10.64 6.33 5.41
CA MET A 130 -9.53 5.56 5.97
C MET A 130 -8.88 4.66 4.94
N GLY A 131 -9.67 4.12 4.01
CA GLY A 131 -9.16 3.29 2.93
C GLY A 131 -10.21 2.40 2.29
N ILE A 132 -9.75 1.57 1.36
CA ILE A 132 -10.55 0.56 0.68
C ILE A 132 -9.95 -0.82 0.95
N ALA A 133 -10.79 -1.74 1.45
CA ALA A 133 -10.42 -3.12 1.71
C ALA A 133 -11.01 -4.03 0.67
N THR A 134 -10.18 -4.88 0.09
CA THR A 134 -10.59 -5.79 -0.97
C THR A 134 -10.47 -7.21 -0.48
N ARG A 135 -11.50 -8.01 -0.76
CA ARG A 135 -11.51 -9.44 -0.51
C ARG A 135 -11.23 -10.16 -1.82
N ILE A 136 -10.27 -11.08 -1.76
CA ILE A 136 -9.86 -11.93 -2.89
C ILE A 136 -9.98 -13.39 -2.49
N ASP A 137 -10.30 -14.27 -3.43
CA ASP A 137 -10.29 -15.72 -3.18
C ASP A 137 -8.85 -16.28 -3.14
N ASP A 138 -8.74 -17.59 -2.89
CA ASP A 138 -7.48 -18.37 -2.90
C ASP A 138 -6.76 -18.31 -4.25
N LYS A 139 -7.51 -18.04 -5.32
CA LYS A 139 -7.01 -17.81 -6.68
C LYS A 139 -6.83 -16.32 -6.96
N GLY A 140 -6.72 -15.46 -5.96
CA GLY A 140 -6.47 -14.03 -6.14
C GLY A 140 -7.51 -13.32 -7.00
N VAL A 141 -8.75 -13.81 -6.98
CA VAL A 141 -9.88 -13.21 -7.70
C VAL A 141 -10.54 -12.20 -6.81
N PHE A 142 -10.68 -10.97 -7.30
CA PHE A 142 -11.51 -9.98 -6.66
C PHE A 142 -12.95 -10.46 -6.48
N LEU A 143 -13.37 -10.58 -5.22
CA LEU A 143 -14.73 -10.95 -4.84
C LEU A 143 -15.56 -9.70 -4.60
N ASP A 144 -15.09 -8.84 -3.70
CA ASP A 144 -15.78 -7.62 -3.31
C ASP A 144 -14.83 -6.65 -2.59
N TYR A 145 -15.36 -5.48 -2.28
CA TYR A 145 -14.68 -4.44 -1.52
C TYR A 145 -15.56 -3.77 -0.47
N LYS A 146 -14.88 -3.23 0.55
CA LYS A 146 -15.45 -2.35 1.57
C LYS A 146 -14.72 -1.01 1.58
N VAL A 147 -15.47 0.09 1.65
CA VAL A 147 -14.90 1.44 1.86
C VAL A 147 -15.09 1.80 3.32
N VAL A 148 -14.02 2.19 4.00
CA VAL A 148 -14.05 2.52 5.42
C VAL A 148 -13.90 4.01 5.61
N LEU A 149 -14.87 4.62 6.27
CA LEU A 149 -14.83 6.01 6.72
C LEU A 149 -14.75 6.04 8.24
N TYR A 150 -13.81 6.82 8.76
CA TYR A 150 -13.75 7.16 10.17
C TYR A 150 -14.85 8.18 10.45
N TYR A 151 -15.83 7.85 11.29
CA TYR A 151 -16.93 8.75 11.62
C TYR A 151 -16.67 9.49 12.93
N ASN A 152 -16.36 8.74 14.01
CA ASN A 152 -15.94 9.29 15.29
C ASN A 152 -15.06 8.26 16.02
N LYS A 153 -14.63 8.58 17.26
CA LYS A 153 -13.70 7.75 18.03
C LYS A 153 -14.19 6.31 18.25
N ASP A 154 -15.50 6.13 18.28
CA ASP A 154 -16.14 4.87 18.65
C ASP A 154 -16.83 4.19 17.46
N ASN A 155 -16.81 4.79 16.27
CA ASN A 155 -17.61 4.32 15.13
C ASN A 155 -16.88 4.40 13.79
N LEU A 156 -17.01 3.33 13.01
CA LEU A 156 -16.71 3.30 11.58
C LEU A 156 -18.00 3.28 10.77
N LEU A 157 -17.98 3.98 9.65
CA LEU A 157 -19.00 3.86 8.62
C LEU A 157 -18.40 3.07 7.45
N ILE A 158 -19.00 1.93 7.14
CA ILE A 158 -18.45 0.99 6.16
C ILE A 158 -19.46 0.75 5.05
N TYR A 159 -19.06 1.04 3.83
CA TYR A 159 -19.78 0.63 2.62
C TYR A 159 -19.37 -0.80 2.27
N SER A 160 -20.33 -1.64 1.92
CA SER A 160 -20.06 -2.96 1.34
C SER A 160 -20.58 -3.02 -0.09
N SER A 161 -19.70 -3.33 -1.03
CA SER A 161 -20.11 -3.53 -2.44
C SER A 161 -21.00 -4.75 -2.63
N GLN A 162 -20.91 -5.75 -1.75
CA GLN A 162 -21.78 -6.93 -1.79
C GLN A 162 -23.23 -6.59 -1.47
N THR A 163 -23.47 -5.65 -0.54
CA THR A 163 -24.83 -5.25 -0.15
C THR A 163 -25.28 -3.96 -0.82
N GLY A 164 -24.34 -3.17 -1.38
CA GLY A 164 -24.60 -1.83 -1.90
C GLY A 164 -24.91 -0.79 -0.83
N LEU A 165 -24.71 -1.10 0.46
CA LEU A 165 -25.18 -0.27 1.58
C LEU A 165 -24.03 0.19 2.48
N TRP A 166 -24.24 1.35 3.10
CA TRP A 166 -23.44 1.84 4.23
C TRP A 166 -24.01 1.31 5.54
N SER A 167 -23.14 0.85 6.43
CA SER A 167 -23.52 0.38 7.76
C SER A 167 -22.61 0.97 8.83
N TYR A 168 -23.20 1.28 9.99
CA TYR A 168 -22.48 1.76 11.16
C TYR A 168 -21.97 0.58 11.97
N TYR A 169 -20.71 0.66 12.38
CA TYR A 169 -20.09 -0.34 13.24
C TYR A 169 -19.48 0.36 14.45
N ASN A 170 -19.91 -0.08 15.64
CA ASN A 170 -19.26 0.33 16.87
C ASN A 170 -17.89 -0.35 16.94
N ILE A 171 -16.87 0.42 17.30
CA ILE A 171 -15.52 -0.07 17.41
C ILE A 171 -15.25 -0.42 18.87
N VAL A 172 -14.78 -1.64 19.11
CA VAL A 172 -14.36 -2.08 20.44
C VAL A 172 -12.86 -2.34 20.43
N TYR A 173 -12.07 -1.44 21.03
CA TYR A 173 -10.63 -1.62 21.25
C TYR A 173 -10.21 -1.15 22.66
N SER A 174 -9.04 -1.59 23.13
CA SER A 174 -8.44 -1.17 24.41
C SER A 174 -8.16 0.33 24.44
N TYR A 175 -8.36 1.04 25.56
CA TYR A 175 -8.14 2.50 25.71
C TYR A 175 -7.00 3.11 24.85
N ILE A 176 -7.40 3.77 23.75
CA ILE A 176 -6.53 4.56 22.87
C ILE A 176 -6.72 6.03 23.20
N SER A 177 -5.63 6.78 23.36
CA SER A 177 -5.67 8.21 23.60
C SER A 177 -5.85 9.02 22.32
N SER A 178 -5.23 8.58 21.21
CA SER A 178 -5.28 9.25 19.91
C SER A 178 -5.09 8.29 18.73
N LEU A 179 -5.78 8.57 17.63
CA LEU A 179 -5.70 7.83 16.36
C LEU A 179 -4.99 8.69 15.31
N PHE A 180 -3.99 8.13 14.62
CA PHE A 180 -3.36 8.80 13.49
C PHE A 180 -3.99 8.34 12.19
N VAL A 181 -5.13 8.95 11.83
CA VAL A 181 -5.94 8.55 10.65
C VAL A 181 -5.15 8.64 9.33
N LYS A 182 -4.10 9.47 9.24
CA LYS A 182 -3.23 9.52 8.06
C LYS A 182 -2.37 8.25 7.88
N LEU A 183 -2.18 7.44 8.93
CA LEU A 183 -1.34 6.25 8.98
C LEU A 183 -2.16 4.95 8.94
N THR A 184 -3.14 4.88 8.04
CA THR A 184 -3.96 3.67 7.82
C THR A 184 -3.33 2.77 6.78
N PHE A 185 -3.43 1.46 6.91
CA PHE A 185 -2.99 0.48 5.92
C PHE A 185 -4.11 -0.53 5.75
N VAL A 186 -4.44 -0.87 4.52
CA VAL A 186 -5.45 -1.88 4.25
C VAL A 186 -4.77 -3.04 3.56
N LEU A 187 -4.78 -4.19 4.23
CA LEU A 187 -4.08 -5.40 3.81
C LEU A 187 -4.95 -6.59 4.21
N HIS A 188 -5.12 -7.55 3.31
CA HIS A 188 -5.77 -8.84 3.61
C HIS A 188 -7.03 -8.69 4.45
N GLU A 189 -8.07 -8.06 3.89
CA GLU A 189 -9.37 -7.88 4.55
C GLU A 189 -9.35 -7.02 5.83
N SER A 190 -8.18 -6.51 6.21
CA SER A 190 -7.95 -5.87 7.49
C SER A 190 -7.51 -4.42 7.33
N LEU A 191 -8.03 -3.56 8.21
CA LEU A 191 -7.59 -2.19 8.35
C LEU A 191 -6.65 -2.10 9.55
N HIS A 192 -5.43 -1.65 9.31
CA HIS A 192 -4.44 -1.35 10.33
C HIS A 192 -4.30 0.16 10.45
N LEU A 193 -4.12 0.68 11.65
CA LEU A 193 -3.81 2.09 11.87
C LEU A 193 -2.76 2.25 12.97
N VAL A 194 -1.97 3.31 12.87
CA VAL A 194 -1.08 3.73 13.95
C VAL A 194 -1.88 4.57 14.94
N ALA A 195 -1.70 4.31 16.24
CA ALA A 195 -2.36 5.00 17.33
C ALA A 195 -1.43 5.18 18.52
N ARG A 196 -1.89 5.90 19.55
CA ARG A 196 -1.27 5.90 20.88
C ARG A 196 -2.18 5.28 21.91
N ASP A 197 -1.65 4.40 22.75
CA ASP A 197 -2.39 3.89 23.90
C ASP A 197 -2.62 4.97 24.98
N SER A 198 -3.28 4.61 26.07
CA SER A 198 -3.53 5.50 27.21
C SER A 198 -2.27 6.03 27.88
N GLU A 199 -1.12 5.36 27.72
CA GLU A 199 0.19 5.78 28.23
C GLU A 199 0.93 6.67 27.21
N GLY A 200 0.31 6.98 26.07
CA GLY A 200 0.93 7.76 25.00
C GLY A 200 1.93 6.96 24.17
N LYS A 201 2.05 5.64 24.37
CA LYS A 201 2.96 4.77 23.61
C LYS A 201 2.35 4.41 22.27
N GLY A 202 3.18 4.38 21.24
CA GLY A 202 2.74 3.99 19.90
C GLY A 202 2.24 2.53 19.86
N VAL A 203 1.14 2.30 19.15
CA VAL A 203 0.57 0.97 18.91
C VAL A 203 0.00 0.88 17.49
N ILE A 204 -0.15 -0.35 16.99
CA ILE A 204 -0.98 -0.66 15.83
C ILE A 204 -2.33 -1.19 16.28
N VAL A 205 -3.41 -0.65 15.74
CA VAL A 205 -4.76 -1.16 15.94
C VAL A 205 -5.20 -1.78 14.64
N SER A 206 -5.69 -3.01 14.71
CA SER A 206 -6.13 -3.72 13.52
C SER A 206 -7.57 -4.20 13.64
N PHE A 207 -8.31 -4.02 12.56
CA PHE A 207 -9.71 -4.40 12.44
C PHE A 207 -9.86 -5.39 11.31
N ASN A 208 -10.44 -6.55 11.59
CA ASN A 208 -10.90 -7.45 10.54
C ASN A 208 -12.26 -6.93 10.03
N LEU A 209 -12.29 -6.43 8.80
CA LEU A 209 -13.50 -5.81 8.24
C LEU A 209 -14.51 -6.85 7.73
N TYR A 210 -14.13 -8.13 7.66
CA TYR A 210 -14.93 -9.22 7.13
C TYR A 210 -15.32 -10.27 8.18
N ALA A 211 -14.96 -10.03 9.44
CA ALA A 211 -15.43 -10.85 10.55
C ALA A 211 -16.97 -10.81 10.64
N THR A 212 -17.56 -11.97 10.92
CA THR A 212 -19.00 -12.19 11.10
C THR A 212 -19.45 -11.71 12.48
N SER A 213 -19.50 -10.39 12.68
CA SER A 213 -20.17 -9.80 13.85
C SER A 213 -21.15 -8.72 13.39
N THR A 214 -22.37 -8.83 13.91
CA THR A 214 -23.43 -7.84 13.67
C THR A 214 -23.17 -6.65 14.58
N ASP A 215 -22.84 -5.51 13.96
CA ASP A 215 -22.81 -4.15 14.51
C ASP A 215 -21.61 -3.75 15.38
N THR A 216 -20.69 -4.67 15.67
CA THR A 216 -19.44 -4.36 16.38
C THR A 216 -18.22 -4.88 15.61
N ILE A 217 -17.14 -4.10 15.59
CA ILE A 217 -15.85 -4.51 15.05
C ILE A 217 -14.83 -4.47 16.17
N GLN A 218 -14.23 -5.63 16.45
CA GLN A 218 -13.19 -5.74 17.45
C GLN A 218 -11.85 -5.29 16.89
N GLY A 219 -11.24 -4.31 17.53
CA GLY A 219 -9.88 -3.86 17.26
C GLY A 219 -8.88 -4.61 18.11
N ARG A 220 -7.88 -5.22 17.47
CA ARG A 220 -6.73 -5.80 18.15
C ARG A 220 -5.58 -4.80 18.21
N THR A 221 -5.17 -4.45 19.43
CA THR A 221 -4.04 -3.56 19.69
C THR A 221 -2.75 -4.37 19.78
N THR A 222 -1.74 -3.98 19.01
CA THR A 222 -0.40 -4.60 19.00
C THR A 222 0.63 -3.51 19.26
N ARG A 223 1.41 -3.65 20.34
CA ARG A 223 2.49 -2.69 20.66
C ARG A 223 3.63 -2.83 19.64
N PHE A 224 4.32 -1.74 19.34
CA PHE A 224 5.55 -1.82 18.55
C PHE A 224 6.61 -2.66 19.28
N PRO A 225 7.46 -3.40 18.55
CA PRO A 225 8.46 -4.30 19.14
C PRO A 225 9.56 -3.55 19.90
N ASP A 226 9.70 -2.24 19.66
CA ASP A 226 10.63 -1.35 20.34
C ASP A 226 9.95 -0.44 21.39
N SER A 227 8.76 -0.81 21.84
CA SER A 227 8.05 -0.04 22.86
C SER A 227 8.90 0.11 24.12
N GLY A 228 9.03 1.33 24.62
CA GLY A 228 9.91 1.67 25.74
C GLY A 228 11.38 1.91 25.39
N LYS A 229 11.79 1.76 24.12
CA LYS A 229 13.15 2.09 23.66
C LYS A 229 13.20 3.48 23.01
N ASN A 230 14.35 4.13 23.11
CA ASN A 230 14.67 5.32 22.33
C ASN A 230 14.89 4.88 20.88
N THR A 231 14.00 5.30 20.00
CA THR A 231 14.01 4.98 18.58
C THR A 231 14.59 6.13 17.77
N ARG A 232 15.16 5.84 16.61
CA ARG A 232 15.77 6.87 15.75
C ARG A 232 14.79 7.51 14.78
N PHE A 233 13.84 6.74 14.28
CA PHE A 233 12.81 7.22 13.35
C PHE A 233 11.45 7.34 14.03
N ASP A 234 10.64 8.28 13.56
CA ASP A 234 9.22 8.30 13.88
C ASP A 234 8.56 6.98 13.46
N ARG A 235 7.66 6.49 14.31
CA ARG A 235 7.00 5.21 14.08
C ARG A 235 6.07 5.30 12.87
N SER A 236 6.51 4.74 11.76
CA SER A 236 5.75 4.60 10.53
C SER A 236 5.86 3.17 10.02
N CYS A 237 4.82 2.72 9.32
CA CYS A 237 4.80 1.40 8.69
C CYS A 237 4.74 1.55 7.18
N SER A 238 5.08 0.47 6.49
CA SER A 238 4.83 0.31 5.06
C SER A 238 4.41 -1.12 4.77
N THR A 239 4.19 -1.44 3.49
CA THR A 239 3.71 -2.76 3.07
C THR A 239 4.72 -3.43 2.16
N CYS A 240 4.97 -4.71 2.37
CA CYS A 240 5.86 -5.52 1.53
C CYS A 240 5.43 -6.97 1.56
N GLN A 241 5.32 -7.58 0.36
CA GLN A 241 4.94 -8.97 0.16
C GLN A 241 3.65 -9.32 0.92
N GLY A 242 2.67 -8.43 0.86
CA GLY A 242 1.37 -8.59 1.51
C GLY A 242 1.38 -8.42 3.04
N SER A 243 2.49 -8.06 3.65
CA SER A 243 2.58 -7.88 5.10
C SER A 243 2.80 -6.42 5.48
N LEU A 244 2.29 -6.04 6.66
CA LEU A 244 2.68 -4.77 7.27
C LEU A 244 4.10 -4.90 7.83
N VAL A 245 4.96 -3.97 7.46
CA VAL A 245 6.36 -3.94 7.86
C VAL A 245 6.63 -2.67 8.67
N TYR A 246 7.36 -2.84 9.76
CA TYR A 246 7.85 -1.78 10.62
C TYR A 246 9.37 -1.85 10.68
N MET A 247 10.02 -0.70 10.78
CA MET A 247 11.47 -0.62 10.81
C MET A 247 11.90 0.51 11.71
N ASN A 248 12.93 0.27 12.51
CA ASN A 248 13.57 1.32 13.28
C ASN A 248 15.00 0.94 13.64
N VAL A 249 15.77 1.95 14.04
CA VAL A 249 17.06 1.74 14.68
C VAL A 249 16.84 1.68 16.18
N VAL A 250 17.30 0.59 16.79
CA VAL A 250 17.18 0.35 18.23
C VAL A 250 18.54 0.03 18.84
N PRO A 251 18.81 0.50 20.07
CA PRO A 251 19.99 0.08 20.80
C PRO A 251 19.82 -1.38 21.26
N VAL A 252 20.83 -2.20 20.97
CA VAL A 252 20.94 -3.62 21.34
C VAL A 252 22.19 -3.80 22.19
N THR A 253 22.03 -4.43 23.35
CA THR A 253 23.15 -4.73 24.25
C THR A 253 23.92 -5.95 23.73
N LYS A 254 25.22 -5.78 23.49
CA LYS A 254 26.15 -6.85 23.16
C LYS A 254 26.45 -7.72 24.37
N VAL A 255 27.04 -8.89 24.12
CA VAL A 255 27.45 -9.85 25.17
C VAL A 255 28.44 -9.23 26.15
N ASP A 256 29.27 -8.29 25.69
CA ASP A 256 30.23 -7.54 26.49
C ASP A 256 29.61 -6.36 27.29
N GLY A 257 28.30 -6.16 27.20
CA GLY A 257 27.57 -5.09 27.87
C GLY A 257 27.57 -3.75 27.13
N THR A 258 28.26 -3.63 25.99
CA THR A 258 28.24 -2.41 25.17
C THR A 258 26.94 -2.27 24.39
N LEU A 259 26.52 -1.05 24.07
CA LEU A 259 25.35 -0.79 23.24
C LEU A 259 25.77 -0.63 21.78
N GLU A 260 25.07 -1.33 20.89
CA GLU A 260 25.19 -1.17 19.45
C GLU A 260 23.83 -0.80 18.88
N ASP A 261 23.79 0.25 18.07
CA ASP A 261 22.60 0.58 17.30
C ASP A 261 22.45 -0.40 16.15
N LYS A 262 21.25 -0.99 16.03
CA LYS A 262 20.92 -1.91 14.94
C LYS A 262 19.66 -1.46 14.24
N LEU A 263 19.68 -1.50 12.90
CA LEU A 263 18.48 -1.38 12.09
C LEU A 263 17.75 -2.71 12.12
N CYS A 264 16.57 -2.70 12.74
CA CYS A 264 15.72 -3.87 12.84
C CYS A 264 14.49 -3.67 11.95
N VAL A 265 14.12 -4.74 11.25
CA VAL A 265 12.93 -4.82 10.42
C VAL A 265 12.03 -5.89 10.99
N TRP A 266 10.78 -5.52 11.27
CA TRP A 266 9.75 -6.42 11.78
C TRP A 266 8.60 -6.52 10.81
N ARG A 267 8.03 -7.71 10.72
CA ARG A 267 6.84 -8.02 9.93
C ARG A 267 5.70 -8.37 10.87
N LEU A 268 4.52 -7.79 10.66
CA LEU A 268 3.32 -8.15 11.39
C LEU A 268 2.74 -9.42 10.76
N LYS A 269 2.75 -10.53 11.49
CA LYS A 269 2.16 -11.80 11.08
C LYS A 269 1.22 -12.29 12.16
N SER A 270 -0.02 -12.62 11.79
CA SER A 270 -1.05 -13.06 12.74
C SER A 270 -1.16 -12.13 13.96
N TRP A 271 -1.06 -10.81 13.71
CA TRP A 271 -1.15 -9.75 14.73
C TRP A 271 0.00 -9.73 15.75
N GLU A 272 1.14 -10.33 15.42
CA GLU A 272 2.35 -10.31 16.23
C GLU A 272 3.56 -9.87 15.40
N TRP A 273 4.46 -9.12 16.01
CA TRP A 273 5.67 -8.67 15.35
C TRP A 273 6.71 -9.78 15.33
N GLN A 274 7.21 -10.09 14.14
CA GLN A 274 8.31 -11.02 13.92
C GLN A 274 9.51 -10.25 13.38
N LEU A 275 10.67 -10.35 14.03
CA LEU A 275 11.91 -9.78 13.51
C LEU A 275 12.30 -10.56 12.24
N VAL A 276 12.51 -9.86 11.13
CA VAL A 276 12.86 -10.47 9.83
C VAL A 276 14.27 -10.11 9.37
N SER A 277 14.82 -8.97 9.83
CA SER A 277 16.19 -8.57 9.52
C SER A 277 16.74 -7.70 10.64
N GLU A 278 18.03 -7.82 10.89
CA GLU A 278 18.78 -7.00 11.84
C GLU A 278 20.19 -6.76 11.29
N ILE A 279 20.61 -5.50 11.19
CA ILE A 279 21.91 -5.10 10.63
C ILE A 279 22.52 -4.06 11.55
N ALA A 280 23.84 -4.11 11.72
CA ALA A 280 24.59 -3.09 12.43
C ALA A 280 24.34 -1.72 11.78
N TRP A 281 24.03 -0.70 12.58
CA TRP A 281 23.85 0.68 12.10
C TRP A 281 25.17 1.46 12.20
N ASP A 282 26.29 0.82 11.88
CA ASP A 282 27.64 1.39 11.92
C ASP A 282 28.01 2.13 10.62
N PHE A 283 27.18 2.01 9.59
CA PHE A 283 27.43 2.52 8.25
C PHE A 283 27.05 4.01 8.02
N ILE A 284 26.35 4.67 8.95
CA ILE A 284 26.09 6.13 8.90
C ILE A 284 26.80 6.81 10.07
N ASP A 285 27.93 7.44 9.74
CA ASP A 285 28.65 8.26 10.69
C ASP A 285 27.89 9.58 10.94
N THR A 286 27.51 9.78 12.21
CA THR A 286 27.06 11.03 12.84
C THR A 286 25.80 11.78 12.34
N TYR A 287 25.01 12.19 13.34
CA TYR A 287 23.83 13.04 13.35
C TYR A 287 22.46 12.39 13.08
N ARG A 288 21.60 12.53 14.09
CA ARG A 288 20.24 11.99 14.23
C ARG A 288 19.23 12.51 13.17
N SER A 289 19.63 13.43 12.29
CA SER A 289 18.73 14.35 11.58
C SER A 289 18.82 14.33 10.05
N HIS A 290 19.61 13.43 9.46
CA HIS A 290 19.91 13.51 8.02
C HIS A 290 19.25 12.45 7.14
N TYR A 291 18.63 11.42 7.72
CA TYR A 291 17.97 10.37 6.96
C TYR A 291 16.54 10.15 7.46
N PHE A 292 15.59 10.14 6.52
CA PHE A 292 14.20 9.80 6.80
C PHE A 292 13.85 8.49 6.12
N TYR A 293 13.28 7.56 6.87
CA TYR A 293 12.72 6.34 6.32
C TYR A 293 11.51 6.67 5.45
N LEU A 294 11.52 6.19 4.21
CA LEU A 294 10.44 6.41 3.26
C LEU A 294 9.54 5.18 3.09
N GLY A 295 10.13 3.99 3.10
CA GLY A 295 9.37 2.75 2.88
C GLY A 295 10.27 1.59 2.52
N ILE A 296 9.70 0.39 2.53
CA ILE A 296 10.35 -0.81 1.99
C ILE A 296 9.82 -1.09 0.59
N ASN A 297 10.63 -1.73 -0.26
CA ASN A 297 10.20 -2.16 -1.57
C ASN A 297 9.03 -3.16 -1.42
N PRO A 298 7.94 -3.02 -2.18
CA PRO A 298 6.74 -3.85 -2.02
C PRO A 298 6.96 -5.33 -2.35
N PHE A 299 8.01 -5.67 -3.11
CA PHE A 299 8.29 -7.03 -3.59
C PHE A 299 9.60 -7.61 -3.05
N ASP A 300 10.56 -6.75 -2.72
CA ASP A 300 11.86 -7.15 -2.15
C ASP A 300 12.02 -6.61 -0.73
N ALA A 301 11.82 -7.48 0.26
CA ALA A 301 11.97 -7.11 1.67
C ALA A 301 13.41 -6.74 2.06
N ASN A 302 14.39 -6.89 1.16
CA ASN A 302 15.77 -6.49 1.40
C ASN A 302 16.06 -5.07 0.92
N ILE A 303 15.16 -4.43 0.17
CA ILE A 303 15.42 -3.09 -0.37
C ILE A 303 14.59 -2.07 0.40
N VAL A 304 15.27 -1.09 1.00
CA VAL A 304 14.66 -0.03 1.79
C VAL A 304 14.98 1.32 1.20
N TYR A 305 14.03 2.24 1.17
CA TYR A 305 14.21 3.59 0.67
C TYR A 305 14.33 4.60 1.81
N PHE A 306 15.31 5.49 1.68
CA PHE A 306 15.57 6.60 2.58
C PHE A 306 15.67 7.89 1.78
N GLU A 307 15.31 8.99 2.41
CA GLU A 307 15.64 10.32 1.94
C GLU A 307 16.82 10.86 2.74
N SER A 308 17.82 11.41 2.05
CA SER A 308 18.93 12.12 2.67
C SER A 308 18.72 13.63 2.59
N ASN A 309 18.63 14.29 3.74
CA ASN A 309 18.63 15.76 3.81
C ASN A 309 19.95 16.37 3.35
N MET A 310 21.07 15.66 3.58
CA MET A 310 22.42 16.13 3.26
C MET A 310 22.67 16.17 1.76
N GLN A 311 22.30 15.08 1.09
CA GLN A 311 22.51 14.93 -0.35
C GLN A 311 21.28 15.35 -1.17
N GLN A 312 20.17 15.68 -0.50
CA GLN A 312 18.86 15.93 -1.09
C GLN A 312 18.53 14.89 -2.15
N SER A 313 18.58 13.64 -1.70
CA SER A 313 18.52 12.51 -2.62
C SER A 313 17.74 11.36 -2.04
N LEU A 314 17.12 10.62 -2.94
CA LEU A 314 16.56 9.32 -2.65
C LEU A 314 17.68 8.28 -2.66
N LEU A 315 17.77 7.51 -1.59
CA LEU A 315 18.70 6.41 -1.43
C LEU A 315 17.94 5.10 -1.27
N SER A 316 18.53 4.01 -1.74
CA SER A 316 18.08 2.66 -1.40
C SER A 316 19.17 1.89 -0.69
N VAL A 317 18.83 1.09 0.32
CA VAL A 317 19.74 0.20 1.03
C VAL A 317 19.34 -1.24 0.76
N ASN A 318 20.32 -2.07 0.41
CA ASN A 318 20.15 -3.51 0.46
C ASN A 318 20.50 -4.02 1.86
N LEU A 319 19.51 -4.51 2.59
CA LEU A 319 19.61 -4.99 3.97
C LEU A 319 20.62 -6.14 4.16
N HIS A 320 20.88 -6.96 3.14
CA HIS A 320 21.91 -8.01 3.27
C HIS A 320 23.33 -7.47 3.14
N LYS A 321 23.52 -6.40 2.37
CA LYS A 321 24.85 -5.85 2.07
C LYS A 321 25.20 -4.63 2.91
N GLY A 322 24.20 -3.91 3.42
CA GLY A 322 24.38 -2.62 4.09
C GLY A 322 24.79 -1.47 3.15
N GLU A 323 24.83 -1.69 1.85
CA GLU A 323 25.30 -0.71 0.86
C GLU A 323 24.17 0.24 0.43
N PHE A 324 24.44 1.55 0.47
CA PHE A 324 23.55 2.59 -0.08
C PHE A 324 23.79 2.75 -1.58
N VAL A 325 22.70 2.80 -2.33
CA VAL A 325 22.68 3.15 -3.74
C VAL A 325 21.88 4.44 -3.92
N LEU A 326 22.50 5.44 -4.53
CA LEU A 326 21.84 6.67 -4.93
C LEU A 326 20.84 6.38 -6.07
N GLN A 327 19.56 6.61 -5.82
CA GLN A 327 18.50 6.36 -6.81
C GLN A 327 18.24 7.59 -7.68
N SER A 328 18.17 8.77 -7.07
CA SER A 328 17.98 10.03 -7.78
C SER A 328 18.29 11.23 -6.88
N LYS A 329 18.64 12.37 -7.49
CA LYS A 329 18.66 13.66 -6.80
C LYS A 329 17.23 14.23 -6.78
N LEU A 330 16.78 14.72 -5.63
CA LEU A 330 15.50 15.41 -5.49
C LEU A 330 15.66 16.85 -5.98
N GLU A 331 14.73 17.33 -6.80
CA GLU A 331 14.78 18.71 -7.32
C GLU A 331 14.42 19.73 -6.22
N HIS A 332 15.16 20.86 -6.20
CA HIS A 332 15.21 21.89 -5.14
C HIS A 332 13.89 22.62 -4.81
N SER A 333 12.77 22.40 -5.51
CA SER A 333 11.50 23.05 -5.15
C SER A 333 10.73 22.35 -4.03
N ASP A 334 11.15 21.14 -3.65
CA ASP A 334 10.31 20.20 -2.94
C ASP A 334 11.01 19.66 -1.69
N GLN A 335 11.18 20.50 -0.67
CA GLN A 335 11.39 19.94 0.66
C GLN A 335 10.13 19.13 1.05
N PRO A 336 10.23 17.83 1.38
CA PRO A 336 9.35 17.31 2.42
C PRO A 336 9.60 18.18 3.63
N THR A 337 8.68 19.08 3.93
CA THR A 337 8.66 19.69 5.24
C THR A 337 8.69 18.55 6.25
N GLN A 338 9.71 18.57 7.12
CA GLN A 338 9.82 17.71 8.29
C GLN A 338 8.41 17.50 8.85
N PHE A 339 7.96 16.25 8.92
CA PHE A 339 6.70 15.73 9.49
C PHE A 339 5.67 15.03 8.59
N GLU A 340 5.59 15.18 7.25
CA GLU A 340 4.30 14.82 6.59
C GLU A 340 4.29 13.95 5.33
N ASN A 341 5.43 13.51 4.78
CA ASN A 341 5.40 12.60 3.62
C ASN A 341 5.20 11.14 4.05
N LEU A 342 3.97 10.82 4.46
CA LEU A 342 3.52 9.44 4.57
C LEU A 342 3.46 8.84 3.17
N LEU A 343 4.25 7.79 2.95
CA LEU A 343 4.34 7.16 1.66
C LEU A 343 3.54 5.87 1.63
N ARG A 344 2.87 5.66 0.49
CA ARG A 344 2.16 4.43 0.20
C ARG A 344 2.77 3.78 -1.02
N SER A 345 3.05 2.49 -0.90
CA SER A 345 3.30 1.69 -2.09
C SER A 345 1.99 1.50 -2.84
N VAL A 346 1.99 1.83 -4.11
CA VAL A 346 0.92 1.60 -5.05
C VAL A 346 1.42 0.56 -6.04
N VAL A 347 0.79 -0.59 -6.04
CA VAL A 347 1.14 -1.71 -6.92
C VAL A 347 0.11 -1.79 -8.04
N PHE A 348 0.57 -1.90 -9.28
CA PHE A 348 -0.31 -2.17 -10.42
C PHE A 348 -0.92 -3.57 -10.24
N PRO A 349 -2.25 -3.72 -10.46
CA PRO A 349 -2.88 -5.00 -10.26
C PRO A 349 -2.28 -6.06 -11.19
N GLN A 350 -2.08 -7.25 -10.64
CA GLN A 350 -1.62 -8.42 -11.40
C GLN A 350 -2.69 -8.94 -12.38
N TRP A 351 -3.85 -8.30 -12.44
CA TRP A 351 -4.90 -8.53 -13.43
C TRP A 351 -5.91 -7.39 -13.46
N LEU A 352 -6.51 -7.11 -14.62
CA LEU A 352 -7.66 -6.21 -14.69
C LEU A 352 -8.92 -7.01 -14.34
N HIS A 353 -9.32 -6.96 -13.07
CA HIS A 353 -10.63 -7.47 -12.67
C HIS A 353 -11.74 -6.64 -13.33
N ARG A 354 -12.83 -7.31 -13.73
CA ARG A 354 -14.08 -6.62 -13.95
C ARG A 354 -14.56 -6.11 -12.59
N ILE A 355 -14.83 -4.81 -12.48
CA ILE A 355 -15.55 -4.28 -11.32
C ILE A 355 -16.92 -4.97 -11.36
N PRO A 356 -17.37 -5.65 -10.28
CA PRO A 356 -18.71 -6.21 -10.23
C PRO A 356 -19.72 -5.14 -10.65
N ASN A 357 -20.59 -5.47 -11.60
CA ASN A 357 -21.63 -4.55 -12.02
C ASN A 357 -22.50 -4.26 -10.76
N THR A 358 -22.51 -3.01 -10.32
CA THR A 358 -23.43 -2.51 -9.28
C THR A 358 -24.86 -2.47 -9.78
#